data_AF-A0A371IRG1-F1
#
_entry.id   AF-A0A371IRG1-F1
#
_cell.length_a   1.000
_cell.length_b   1.000
_cell.length_c   1.000
_cell.angle_alpha   90.00
_cell.angle_beta   90.00
_cell.angle_gamma   90.00
#
_symmetry.space_group_name_H-M   'P 1'
#
loop_
_entity.id
_entity.type
_entity.pdbx_description
1 polymer ?
#
loop_
_entity_poly.entity_id
_entity_poly.type
_entity_poly.pdbx_seq_one_letter_code
_entity_poly.pdbx_strand_id
1 'polypeptide(L)'
;MINLKNKYFDFNIKNTIIGSFTGFINGLFGSGGGNILVPILNNILKVEEHKSHATALAVIVFLTSASSVIYISKGTYDISLTIKVAIGSIIGGIVGAKLLSKVTGKFLRLSFGTIMIIAALRMVF
;
A
#
# COMPACT_ATOMS: atom_id res chain seq x y z
N MET A 1 4.62 -5.63 32.84
CA MET A 1 4.71 -6.79 31.91
C MET A 1 3.55 -6.69 30.95
N ILE A 2 3.87 -6.48 29.67
CA ILE A 2 3.00 -5.88 28.65
C ILE A 2 2.05 -6.95 28.09
N ASN A 3 0.75 -6.77 28.31
CA ASN A 3 -0.31 -7.69 27.86
C ASN A 3 -0.82 -7.29 26.46
N LEU A 4 0.08 -7.31 25.46
CA LEU A 4 -0.20 -6.91 24.06
C LEU A 4 -0.65 -8.07 23.16
N LYS A 5 -0.86 -9.28 23.69
CA LYS A 5 -0.95 -10.49 22.87
C LYS A 5 -2.35 -10.82 22.32
N ASN A 6 -3.41 -10.14 22.75
CA ASN A 6 -4.78 -10.68 22.60
C ASN A 6 -5.84 -9.78 21.92
N LYS A 7 -5.47 -8.75 21.15
CA LYS A 7 -6.46 -7.81 20.57
C LYS A 7 -6.44 -7.65 19.05
N TYR A 8 -5.63 -8.42 18.33
CA TYR A 8 -5.46 -8.28 16.88
C TYR A 8 -6.05 -9.43 16.06
N PHE A 9 -6.57 -10.47 16.70
CA PHE A 9 -6.99 -11.72 16.03
C PHE A 9 -8.39 -12.19 16.45
N ASP A 10 -9.27 -11.27 16.81
CA ASP A 10 -10.69 -11.60 16.86
C ASP A 10 -11.22 -11.59 15.42
N PHE A 11 -11.41 -12.79 14.86
CA PHE A 11 -12.03 -13.02 13.54
C PHE A 11 -13.51 -12.62 13.61
N ASN A 12 -13.75 -11.31 13.61
CA ASN A 12 -15.07 -10.72 13.72
C ASN A 12 -15.59 -10.40 12.32
N ILE A 13 -16.89 -10.64 12.05
CA ILE A 13 -17.53 -10.45 10.73
C ILE A 13 -17.22 -9.05 10.15
N LYS A 14 -17.07 -8.06 11.03
CA LYS A 14 -16.71 -6.67 10.71
C LYS A 14 -15.37 -6.57 9.98
N ASN A 15 -14.35 -7.33 10.40
CA ASN A 15 -13.01 -7.28 9.81
C ASN A 15 -13.00 -7.94 8.43
N THR A 16 -13.78 -9.00 8.24
CA THR A 16 -13.95 -9.65 6.93
C THR A 16 -14.63 -8.74 5.93
N ILE A 17 -15.68 -8.02 6.34
CA ILE A 17 -16.37 -7.05 5.47
C ILE A 17 -15.44 -5.90 5.07
N ILE A 18 -14.68 -5.35 6.03
CA ILE A 18 -13.70 -4.30 5.76
C ILE A 18 -12.60 -4.82 4.81
N GLY A 19 -12.10 -6.04 5.05
CA GLY A 19 -11.10 -6.69 4.20
C GLY A 19 -11.58 -6.90 2.76
N SER A 20 -12.79 -7.45 2.57
CA SER A 20 -13.39 -7.64 1.25
C SER A 20 -13.64 -6.32 0.53
N PHE A 21 -14.21 -5.32 1.21
CA PHE A 21 -14.50 -4.03 0.59
C PHE A 21 -13.20 -3.29 0.21
N THR A 22 -12.20 -3.31 1.09
CA THR A 22 -10.89 -2.71 0.83
C THR A 22 -10.16 -3.45 -0.30
N GLY A 23 -10.23 -4.77 -0.35
CA GLY A 23 -9.67 -5.58 -1.44
C GLY A 23 -10.33 -5.30 -2.78
N PHE A 24 -11.66 -5.18 -2.81
CA PHE A 24 -12.43 -4.83 -4.01
C PHE A 24 -12.05 -3.45 -4.54
N ILE A 25 -12.01 -2.44 -3.66
CA ILE A 25 -11.58 -1.08 -4.01
C ILE A 25 -10.13 -1.08 -4.51
N ASN A 26 -9.21 -1.74 -3.80
CA ASN A 26 -7.80 -1.80 -4.21
C ASN A 26 -7.64 -2.45 -5.58
N GLY A 27 -8.40 -3.52 -5.86
CA GLY A 27 -8.42 -4.17 -7.17
C GLY A 27 -8.94 -3.25 -8.28
N LEU A 28 -9.97 -2.45 -8.01
CA LEU A 28 -10.59 -1.55 -8.98
C LEU A 28 -9.65 -0.41 -9.40
N PHE A 29 -8.93 0.19 -8.45
CA PHE A 29 -8.02 1.30 -8.75
C PHE A 29 -6.75 0.86 -9.49
N GLY A 30 -6.39 -0.44 -9.46
CA GLY A 30 -5.26 -1.01 -10.20
C GLY A 30 -3.86 -0.48 -9.82
N SER A 31 -3.78 0.62 -9.05
CA SER A 31 -2.55 1.32 -8.69
C SER A 31 -1.88 0.78 -7.42
N GLY A 32 -2.41 -0.32 -6.86
CA GLY A 32 -1.94 -0.87 -5.58
C GLY A 32 -2.72 -0.42 -4.34
N GLY A 33 -3.57 0.60 -4.40
CA GLY A 33 -4.55 0.87 -3.33
C GLY A 33 -4.00 1.23 -1.92
N GLY A 34 -2.68 1.36 -1.77
CA GLY A 34 -2.03 1.68 -0.49
C GLY A 34 -2.54 2.96 0.16
N ASN A 35 -2.98 3.93 -0.65
CA ASN A 35 -3.55 5.21 -0.22
C ASN A 35 -4.81 5.05 0.64
N ILE A 36 -5.59 4.00 0.39
CA ILE A 36 -6.82 3.69 1.12
C ILE A 36 -6.53 2.65 2.21
N LEU A 37 -5.68 1.66 1.91
CA LEU A 37 -5.36 0.58 2.84
C LEU A 37 -4.59 1.05 4.08
N VAL A 38 -3.65 2.00 3.92
CA VAL A 38 -2.86 2.57 5.04
C VAL A 38 -3.75 3.27 6.08
N PRO A 39 -4.63 4.24 5.73
CA PRO A 39 -5.49 4.88 6.71
C PRO A 39 -6.53 3.95 7.32
N ILE A 40 -6.97 2.90 6.60
CA ILE A 40 -7.85 1.87 7.18
C ILE A 40 -7.11 1.06 8.26
N LEU A 41 -5.91 0.57 7.96
CA LEU A 41 -5.10 -0.20 8.92
C LEU A 41 -4.73 0.64 10.16
N ASN A 42 -4.37 1.91 9.94
CA ASN A 42 -3.98 2.80 11.02
C ASN A 42 -5.18 3.34 11.82
N ASN A 43 -6.18 3.96 11.17
CA ASN A 43 -7.26 4.63 11.89
C ASN A 43 -8.37 3.66 12.36
N ILE A 44 -8.66 2.59 11.60
CA ILE A 44 -9.74 1.65 11.92
C ILE A 44 -9.21 0.47 12.74
N LEU A 45 -8.11 -0.16 12.29
CA LEU A 45 -7.54 -1.32 12.98
C LEU A 45 -6.49 -0.95 14.05
N LYS A 46 -6.12 0.34 14.18
CA LYS A 46 -5.15 0.85 15.17
C LYS A 46 -3.80 0.14 15.12
N VAL A 47 -3.40 -0.28 13.93
CA VAL A 47 -2.09 -0.89 13.68
C VAL A 47 -1.03 0.21 13.62
N GLU A 48 0.13 -0.03 14.23
CA GLU A 48 1.27 0.88 14.22
C GLU A 48 1.62 1.33 12.78
N GLU A 49 1.91 2.62 12.58
CA GLU A 49 2.14 3.25 11.28
C GLU A 49 3.09 2.44 10.39
N HIS A 50 4.26 2.06 10.92
CA HIS A 50 5.25 1.26 10.17
C HIS A 50 4.70 -0.07 9.69
N LYS A 51 3.92 -0.76 10.53
CA LYS A 51 3.31 -2.04 10.17
C LYS A 51 2.20 -1.85 9.15
N SER A 52 1.39 -0.80 9.29
CA SER A 52 0.34 -0.44 8.32
C SER A 52 0.91 -0.22 6.92
N HIS A 53 2.01 0.52 6.80
CA HIS A 53 2.70 0.74 5.53
C HIS A 53 3.34 -0.55 4.98
N ALA A 54 3.97 -1.37 5.82
CA ALA A 54 4.56 -2.64 5.40
C ALA A 54 3.49 -3.63 4.89
N THR A 55 2.37 -3.76 5.60
CA THR A 55 1.24 -4.60 5.20
C THR A 55 0.63 -4.11 3.88
N ALA A 56 0.49 -2.79 3.70
CA ALA A 56 -0.01 -2.25 2.44
C ALA A 56 0.90 -2.60 1.26
N LEU A 57 2.22 -2.47 1.42
CA LEU A 57 3.19 -2.87 0.40
C LEU A 57 3.11 -4.36 0.06
N ALA A 58 2.91 -5.23 1.06
CA ALA A 58 2.74 -6.66 0.82
C ALA A 58 1.51 -6.95 -0.07
N VAL A 59 0.37 -6.28 0.20
CA VAL A 59 -0.84 -6.43 -0.61
C VAL A 59 -0.63 -5.87 -2.03
N ILE A 60 0.07 -4.74 -2.15
CA ILE A 60 0.41 -4.13 -3.45
C ILE A 60 1.16 -5.12 -4.34
N VAL A 61 2.14 -5.84 -3.80
CA VAL A 61 2.94 -6.81 -4.57
C VAL A 61 2.05 -7.90 -5.19
N PHE A 62 1.14 -8.50 -4.41
CA PHE A 62 0.23 -9.51 -4.95
C PHE A 62 -0.68 -8.95 -6.05
N LEU A 63 -1.21 -7.75 -5.84
CA LEU A 63 -2.09 -7.12 -6.80
C LEU A 63 -1.36 -6.76 -8.10
N THR A 64 -0.15 -6.18 -8.01
CA THR A 64 0.63 -5.82 -9.19
C THR A 64 1.12 -7.04 -9.94
N SER A 65 1.47 -8.13 -9.24
CA SER A 65 1.76 -9.41 -9.89
C SER A 65 0.57 -9.93 -10.68
N ALA A 66 -0.64 -9.93 -10.10
CA ALA A 66 -1.85 -10.33 -10.82
C ALA A 66 -2.14 -9.44 -12.04
N SER A 67 -2.06 -8.12 -11.87
CA SER A 67 -2.24 -7.16 -12.97
C SER A 67 -1.19 -7.31 -14.07
N SER A 68 0.07 -7.62 -13.70
CA SER A 68 1.16 -7.83 -14.65
C SER A 68 0.91 -9.04 -15.55
N VAL A 69 0.43 -10.16 -14.99
CA VAL A 69 0.05 -11.35 -15.78
C VAL A 69 -1.01 -10.99 -16.82
N ILE A 70 -2.06 -10.27 -16.41
CA ILE A 70 -3.14 -9.83 -17.31
C ILE A 70 -2.59 -8.93 -18.43
N TYR A 71 -1.67 -8.03 -18.11
CA TYR A 71 -1.07 -7.11 -19.08
C TYR A 71 -0.20 -7.83 -20.11
N ILE A 72 0.59 -8.81 -19.67
CA ILE A 72 1.42 -9.64 -20.55
C ILE A 72 0.52 -10.46 -21.49
N SER A 73 -0.57 -11.05 -20.97
CA SER A 73 -1.53 -11.80 -21.78
C SER A 73 -2.24 -10.96 -22.85
N LYS A 74 -2.34 -9.64 -22.68
CA LYS A 74 -2.92 -8.72 -23.66
C LYS A 74 -1.94 -8.31 -24.78
N GLY A 75 -0.66 -8.64 -24.68
CA GLY A 75 0.33 -8.49 -25.76
C GLY A 75 0.79 -7.07 -26.09
N THR A 76 0.25 -6.03 -25.43
CA THR A 76 0.63 -4.62 -25.65
C THR A 76 1.56 -4.13 -24.54
N TYR A 77 2.84 -4.52 -24.59
CA TYR A 77 3.87 -3.97 -23.69
C TYR A 77 5.15 -3.64 -24.44
N ASP A 78 5.73 -2.48 -24.15
CA ASP A 78 7.08 -2.12 -24.62
C ASP A 78 8.10 -2.72 -23.64
N ILE A 79 8.86 -3.72 -24.09
CA ILE A 79 9.87 -4.41 -23.26
C ILE A 79 10.98 -3.45 -22.81
N SER A 80 11.35 -2.48 -23.63
CA SER A 80 12.43 -1.53 -23.36
C SER A 80 12.00 -0.55 -22.26
N LEU A 81 10.77 -0.05 -22.35
CA LEU A 81 10.18 0.79 -21.29
C LEU A 81 10.03 -0.02 -19.99
N THR A 82 9.53 -1.24 -20.08
CA THR A 82 9.28 -2.12 -18.93
C THR A 82 10.56 -2.37 -18.13
N ILE A 83 11.67 -2.69 -18.80
CA ILE A 83 12.96 -2.93 -18.14
C ILE A 83 13.48 -1.67 -17.45
N LYS A 84 13.41 -0.50 -18.12
CA LYS A 84 13.85 0.77 -17.52
C LYS A 84 13.06 1.12 -16.26
N VAL A 85 11.73 0.96 -16.32
CA VAL A 85 10.85 1.21 -15.17
C VAL A 85 11.07 0.17 -14.06
N ALA A 86 11.31 -1.10 -14.41
CA ALA A 86 11.57 -2.15 -13.44
C ALA A 86 12.85 -1.87 -12.64
N ILE A 87 13.95 -1.51 -13.31
CA ILE A 87 15.21 -1.16 -12.65
C ILE A 87 15.03 0.06 -11.74
N GLY A 88 14.38 1.12 -12.24
CA GLY A 88 14.09 2.31 -11.44
C GLY A 88 13.23 2.00 -10.21
N SER A 89 12.24 1.13 -10.36
CA SER A 89 11.33 0.72 -9.29
C SER A 89 12.02 -0.15 -8.23
N ILE A 90 12.94 -1.04 -8.63
CA ILE A 90 13.73 -1.86 -7.70
C ILE A 90 14.67 -0.96 -6.87
N ILE A 91 15.42 -0.08 -7.52
CA ILE A 91 16.36 0.82 -6.84
C ILE A 91 15.58 1.76 -5.91
N GLY A 92 14.53 2.41 -6.42
CA GLY A 92 13.67 3.29 -5.64
C GLY A 92 13.00 2.59 -4.46
N GLY A 93 12.53 1.35 -4.65
CA GLY A 93 11.94 0.53 -3.59
C GLY A 93 12.92 0.18 -2.47
N ILE A 94 14.15 -0.22 -2.81
CA ILE A 94 15.19 -0.52 -1.81
C ILE A 94 15.59 0.72 -1.03
N VAL A 95 15.83 1.84 -1.73
CA VAL A 95 16.19 3.12 -1.10
C VAL A 95 15.05 3.61 -0.20
N GLY A 96 13.82 3.58 -0.71
CA GLY A 96 12.62 3.94 0.03
C GLY A 96 12.41 3.10 1.28
N ALA A 97 12.55 1.77 1.19
CA ALA A 97 12.43 0.86 2.33
C ALA A 97 13.50 1.12 3.41
N LYS A 98 14.75 1.39 3.01
CA LYS A 98 15.82 1.77 3.95
C LYS A 98 15.60 3.11 4.61
N LEU A 99 14.99 4.06 3.91
CA LEU A 99 14.68 5.37 4.47
C LEU A 99 13.49 5.28 5.42
N LEU A 100 12.49 4.48 5.07
CA LEU A 100 11.27 4.27 5.85
C LEU A 100 11.57 3.77 7.27
N SER A 101 12.55 2.88 7.45
CA SER A 101 12.91 2.35 8.77
C SER A 101 13.61 3.37 9.69
N LYS A 102 14.07 4.50 9.16
CA LYS A 102 14.72 5.57 9.92
C LYS A 102 13.78 6.71 10.31
N VAL A 103 12.56 6.74 9.77
CA VAL A 103 11.60 7.83 9.99
C VAL A 103 10.68 7.49 11.16
N THR A 104 10.40 8.44 12.05
CA THR A 104 9.44 8.23 13.14
C THR A 104 8.02 8.10 12.60
N GLY A 105 7.18 7.23 13.17
CA GLY A 105 5.80 7.01 12.70
C GLY A 105 4.95 8.29 12.58
N LYS A 106 5.17 9.28 13.47
CA LYS A 106 4.51 10.60 13.38
C LYS A 106 4.88 11.36 12.11
N PHE A 107 6.17 11.37 11.73
CA PHE A 107 6.62 12.01 10.50
C PHE A 107 6.13 11.26 9.27
N LEU A 108 6.10 9.92 9.33
CA LEU A 108 5.59 9.10 8.24
C LEU A 108 4.11 9.42 7.95
N ARG A 109 3.29 9.46 9.00
CA ARG A 109 1.86 9.83 8.90
C ARG A 109 1.66 11.24 8.32
N LEU A 110 2.45 12.21 8.80
CA LEU A 110 2.33 13.60 8.37
C LEU A 110 2.75 13.77 6.91
N SER A 111 3.90 13.21 6.53
CA SER A 111 4.40 13.27 5.14
C SER A 111 3.46 12.57 4.17
N PHE A 112 2.96 11.38 4.53
CA PHE A 112 1.99 10.66 3.70
C PHE A 112 0.69 11.44 3.53
N GLY A 113 0.14 11.99 4.61
CA GLY A 113 -1.07 12.83 4.57
C GLY A 113 -0.88 14.07 3.69
N THR A 114 0.24 14.78 3.81
CA THR A 114 0.55 15.95 2.99
C THR A 114 0.64 15.59 1.51
N ILE A 115 1.35 14.52 1.16
CA ILE A 115 1.46 14.06 -0.24
C ILE A 115 0.08 13.69 -0.80
N MET A 116 -0.77 13.05 0.00
CA MET A 116 -2.15 12.72 -0.42
C MET A 116 -2.99 13.96 -0.70
N ILE A 117 -2.90 15.00 0.14
CA ILE A 117 -3.60 16.27 -0.08
C ILE A 117 -3.11 16.94 -1.37
N ILE A 118 -1.80 16.97 -1.59
CA ILE A 118 -1.21 17.53 -2.83
C ILE A 118 -1.68 16.74 -4.06
N ALA A 119 -1.70 15.41 -3.99
CA ALA A 119 -2.17 14.56 -5.08
C ALA A 119 -3.66 14.79 -5.37
N ALA A 120 -4.48 14.96 -4.33
CA ALA A 120 -5.90 15.28 -4.48
C ALA A 120 -6.09 16.64 -5.16
N LEU A 121 -5.32 17.66 -4.77
CA LEU A 121 -5.39 18.99 -5.40
C LEU A 121 -4.99 18.93 -6.89
N ARG A 122 -3.88 18.25 -7.22
CA ARG A 122 -3.42 18.09 -8.62
C ARG A 122 -4.39 17.29 -9.50
N MET A 123 -5.26 16.48 -8.91
CA MET A 123 -6.26 15.75 -9.69
C MET A 123 -7.48 16.61 -10.03
N VAL A 124 -7.76 17.62 -9.19
CA VAL A 124 -8.90 18.54 -9.35
C VAL A 124 -8.55 19.73 -10.26
N PHE A 125 -7.31 20.22 -10.19
CA PHE A 125 -6.79 21.34 -10.99
C PHE A 125 -5.79 20.86 -12.03
#